data_AF-A0A2N0WVZ3-F1
#
_entry.id   AF-A0A2N0WVZ3-F1
#
_cell.length_a   1.000
_cell.length_b   1.000
_cell.length_c   1.000
_cell.angle_alpha   90.00
_cell.angle_beta   90.00
_cell.angle_gamma   90.00
#
_symmetry.space_group_name_H-M   'P 1'
#
loop_
_entity.id
_entity.type
_entity.pdbx_description
1 polymer ?
#
loop_
_entity_poly.entity_id
_entity_poly.type
_entity_poly.pdbx_seq_one_letter_code
_entity_poly.pdbx_strand_id
1 'polypeptide(L)'
;MHFSSLIYIIRISFITLLFSISTLKAHPHSWVSVFTEIEGNDTHLTGFKMFWTFDLITTSDALSGEDVSERKLPGTLKRLSREMLVNIKANDYFTFLEWQGKTLSFADPLQEKLILEDYKLTLSFFLPLQKPLQLPITDLQLEIYEDTYYVDFLWLQKDDIQLSEQFRANCAMNIIEANTTSEQIAYAASLPKDAQGDSKLGAQFTQKLNINCL
;
A
#
# COMPACT_ATOMS: atom_id res chain seq x y z
N MET A 1 -39.19 53.79 -20.42
CA MET A 1 -39.25 52.31 -20.52
C MET A 1 -37.88 51.76 -20.95
N HIS A 2 -36.86 51.76 -20.08
CA HIS A 2 -35.52 51.21 -20.43
C HIS A 2 -34.73 50.78 -19.18
N PHE A 3 -35.30 49.89 -18.35
CA PHE A 3 -34.55 49.32 -17.21
C PHE A 3 -34.69 47.79 -17.04
N SER A 4 -35.42 47.11 -17.93
CA SER A 4 -35.67 45.66 -17.79
C SER A 4 -34.62 44.76 -18.47
N SER A 5 -33.94 45.23 -19.52
CA SER A 5 -33.03 44.36 -20.31
C SER A 5 -31.61 44.20 -19.74
N LEU A 6 -31.14 45.09 -18.85
CA LEU A 6 -29.76 45.02 -18.35
C LEU A 6 -29.58 43.97 -17.23
N ILE A 7 -30.66 43.67 -16.50
CA ILE A 7 -30.65 42.68 -15.40
C ILE A 7 -30.61 41.24 -15.95
N TYR A 8 -31.18 41.00 -17.13
CA TYR A 8 -31.19 39.67 -17.75
C TYR A 8 -29.83 39.24 -18.29
N ILE A 9 -29.03 40.18 -18.82
CA ILE A 9 -27.71 39.87 -19.38
C ILE A 9 -26.69 39.53 -18.27
N ILE A 10 -26.79 40.19 -17.11
CA ILE A 10 -25.91 39.91 -15.96
C ILE A 10 -26.25 38.56 -15.30
N ARG A 11 -27.52 38.12 -15.35
CA ARG A 11 -27.93 36.81 -14.80
C ARG A 11 -27.54 35.62 -15.67
N ILE A 12 -27.44 35.80 -16.99
CA ILE A 12 -27.05 34.72 -17.89
C ILE A 12 -25.53 34.51 -17.88
N SER A 13 -24.74 35.56 -17.66
CA SER A 13 -23.28 35.44 -17.62
C SER A 13 -22.72 34.83 -16.32
N PHE A 14 -23.51 34.74 -15.24
CA PHE A 14 -23.08 34.12 -13.98
C PHE A 14 -23.42 32.62 -13.88
N ILE A 15 -24.28 32.11 -14.78
CA ILE A 15 -24.73 30.71 -14.77
C ILE A 15 -23.81 29.81 -15.61
N THR A 16 -23.00 30.38 -16.50
CA THR A 16 -22.07 29.61 -17.37
C THR A 16 -20.72 29.28 -16.72
N LEU A 17 -20.42 29.75 -15.49
CA LEU A 17 -19.14 29.49 -14.82
C LEU A 17 -19.19 28.37 -13.77
N LEU A 18 -20.26 27.56 -13.72
CA LEU A 18 -20.46 26.52 -12.70
C LEU A 18 -20.30 25.07 -13.20
N PHE A 19 -19.90 24.85 -14.46
CA PHE A 19 -19.78 23.49 -15.02
C PHE A 19 -18.40 23.19 -15.61
N SER A 20 -17.35 23.51 -14.86
CA SER A 20 -16.08 22.79 -14.98
C SER A 20 -15.74 22.23 -13.62
N ILE A 21 -16.59 21.31 -13.16
CA ILE A 21 -16.17 20.33 -12.15
C ILE A 21 -15.18 19.44 -12.89
N SER A 22 -13.91 19.85 -12.89
CA SER A 22 -12.81 18.95 -13.19
C SER A 22 -13.02 17.74 -12.30
N THR A 23 -13.27 16.58 -12.88
CA THR A 23 -13.18 15.33 -12.13
C THR A 23 -11.75 15.30 -11.60
N LEU A 24 -11.58 15.58 -10.30
CA LEU A 24 -10.30 15.37 -9.64
C LEU A 24 -9.96 13.90 -9.91
N LYS A 25 -8.92 13.68 -10.71
CA LYS A 25 -8.32 12.37 -10.95
C LYS A 25 -7.58 11.98 -9.68
N ALA A 26 -8.34 11.61 -8.66
CA ALA A 26 -7.81 11.01 -7.46
C ALA A 26 -7.57 9.54 -7.79
N HIS A 27 -6.32 9.13 -7.97
CA HIS A 27 -5.82 7.79 -7.66
C HIS A 27 -4.32 7.95 -7.33
N PRO A 28 -3.80 7.24 -6.31
CA PRO A 28 -4.49 6.23 -5.50
C PRO A 28 -5.55 6.82 -4.57
N HIS A 29 -6.50 5.98 -4.14
CA HIS A 29 -7.59 6.35 -3.23
C HIS A 29 -7.28 5.98 -1.77
N SER A 30 -6.24 5.16 -1.57
CA SER A 30 -5.74 4.76 -0.27
C SER A 30 -4.22 4.75 -0.30
N TRP A 31 -3.60 5.35 0.71
CA TRP A 31 -2.15 5.28 0.92
C TRP A 31 -1.83 4.43 2.15
N VAL A 32 -0.82 3.58 1.99
CA VAL A 32 -0.23 2.76 3.06
C VAL A 32 1.24 3.11 3.15
N SER A 33 1.63 3.73 4.26
CA SER A 33 3.05 3.84 4.61
C SER A 33 3.51 2.50 5.14
N VAL A 34 4.57 1.97 4.52
CA VAL A 34 5.15 0.67 4.84
C VAL A 34 6.44 0.86 5.60
N PHE A 35 6.56 0.15 6.71
CA PHE A 35 7.84 -0.17 7.33
C PHE A 35 8.09 -1.68 7.25
N THR A 36 9.32 -2.07 6.92
CA THR A 36 9.71 -3.47 6.72
C THR A 36 10.98 -3.79 7.51
N GLU A 37 10.89 -4.76 8.42
CA GLU A 37 12.07 -5.39 9.05
C GLU A 37 12.35 -6.71 8.31
N ILE A 38 13.56 -6.86 7.77
CA ILE A 38 14.01 -8.11 7.14
C ILE A 38 14.57 -9.03 8.22
N GLU A 39 13.96 -10.21 8.34
CA GLU A 39 14.19 -11.16 9.42
C GLU A 39 14.98 -12.37 8.96
N GLY A 40 15.95 -12.80 9.76
CA GLY A 40 16.72 -14.00 9.49
C GLY A 40 17.71 -14.35 10.61
N ASN A 41 18.63 -15.25 10.28
CA ASN A 41 19.76 -15.64 11.13
C ASN A 41 21.07 -15.60 10.33
N ASP A 42 22.19 -15.96 10.95
CA ASP A 42 23.54 -15.91 10.34
C ASP A 42 23.68 -16.61 8.97
N THR A 43 22.73 -17.48 8.58
CA THR A 43 22.83 -18.29 7.36
C THR A 43 21.60 -18.20 6.44
N HIS A 44 20.47 -17.69 6.92
CA HIS A 44 19.21 -17.71 6.17
C HIS A 44 18.34 -16.48 6.41
N LEU A 45 17.75 -15.95 5.33
CA LEU A 45 16.62 -15.03 5.38
C LEU A 45 15.35 -15.85 5.62
N THR A 46 14.52 -15.42 6.57
CA THR A 46 13.37 -16.20 7.03
C THR A 46 12.03 -15.55 6.75
N GLY A 47 11.98 -14.22 6.56
CA GLY A 47 10.75 -13.51 6.26
C GLY A 47 10.86 -12.02 6.47
N PHE A 48 9.71 -11.38 6.58
CA PHE A 48 9.59 -9.92 6.70
C PHE A 48 8.59 -9.58 7.79
N LYS A 49 8.95 -8.69 8.70
CA LYS A 49 7.98 -8.08 9.60
C LYS A 49 7.50 -6.79 8.96
N MET A 50 6.20 -6.71 8.73
CA MET A 50 5.55 -5.61 8.05
C MET A 50 4.80 -4.75 9.05
N PHE A 51 4.82 -3.44 8.84
CA PHE A 51 3.96 -2.48 9.52
C PHE A 51 3.34 -1.58 8.46
N TRP A 52 2.03 -1.67 8.31
CA TRP A 52 1.25 -0.96 7.29
C TRP A 52 0.38 0.08 7.99
N THR A 53 0.76 1.35 7.84
CA THR A 53 0.03 2.47 8.42
C THR A 53 -0.87 3.09 7.36
N PHE A 54 -2.17 2.99 7.58
CA PHE A 54 -3.19 3.46 6.67
C PHE A 54 -3.43 4.97 6.82
N ASP A 55 -3.84 5.63 5.73
CA ASP A 55 -4.32 7.00 5.80
C ASP A 55 -5.60 7.16 6.65
N LEU A 56 -5.99 8.41 6.88
CA LEU A 56 -7.14 8.75 7.71
C LEU A 56 -8.48 8.27 7.11
N ILE A 57 -8.61 8.28 5.79
CA ILE A 57 -9.86 7.91 5.11
C ILE A 57 -10.06 6.40 5.22
N THR A 58 -9.05 5.64 4.84
CA THR A 58 -9.01 4.18 4.94
C THR A 58 -9.18 3.72 6.38
N THR A 59 -8.55 4.42 7.33
CA THR A 59 -8.76 4.18 8.76
C THR A 59 -10.22 4.40 9.17
N SER A 60 -10.81 5.53 8.76
CA SER A 60 -12.21 5.86 9.06
C SER A 60 -13.17 4.82 8.48
N ASP A 61 -12.93 4.39 7.24
CA ASP A 61 -13.75 3.39 6.56
C ASP A 61 -13.66 2.03 7.26
N ALA A 62 -12.45 1.60 7.64
CA ALA A 62 -12.23 0.35 8.37
C ALA A 62 -12.88 0.32 9.77
N LEU A 63 -13.05 1.49 10.40
CA LEU A 63 -13.71 1.64 11.71
C LEU A 63 -15.20 1.97 11.58
N SER A 64 -15.72 2.13 10.37
CA SER A 64 -17.11 2.52 10.14
C SER A 64 -18.06 1.41 10.58
N GLY A 65 -19.00 1.76 11.47
CA GLY A 65 -19.93 0.81 12.06
C GLY A 65 -19.36 -0.04 13.21
N GLU A 66 -18.09 0.17 13.57
CA GLU A 66 -17.44 -0.53 14.67
C GLU A 66 -17.70 0.13 16.04
N ASP A 67 -17.74 -0.69 17.10
CA ASP A 67 -17.73 -0.18 18.48
C ASP A 67 -16.28 0.11 18.91
N VAL A 68 -15.92 1.39 18.83
CA VAL A 68 -14.61 1.92 19.21
C VAL A 68 -14.59 2.52 20.62
N SER A 69 -15.59 2.21 21.47
CA SER A 69 -15.53 2.57 22.89
C SER A 69 -14.31 1.92 23.55
N GLU A 70 -13.68 2.61 24.50
CA GLU A 70 -12.43 2.18 25.14
C GLU A 70 -12.46 0.72 25.63
N ARG A 71 -13.61 0.29 26.17
CA ARG A 71 -13.80 -1.08 26.66
C ARG A 71 -13.79 -2.12 25.53
N LYS A 72 -14.28 -1.79 24.34
CA LYS A 72 -14.46 -2.72 23.21
C LYS A 72 -13.32 -2.66 22.21
N LEU A 73 -12.66 -1.51 22.09
CA LEU A 73 -11.61 -1.24 21.12
C LEU A 73 -10.54 -2.35 21.03
N PRO A 74 -9.97 -2.90 22.13
CA PRO A 74 -8.97 -3.96 22.02
C PRO A 74 -9.50 -5.23 21.34
N GLY A 75 -10.77 -5.58 21.59
CA GLY A 75 -11.43 -6.73 20.96
C GLY A 75 -11.75 -6.47 19.49
N THR A 76 -12.23 -5.26 19.18
CA THR A 76 -12.50 -4.78 17.81
C THR A 76 -11.24 -4.84 16.96
N LEU A 77 -10.13 -4.24 17.42
CA LEU A 77 -8.87 -4.21 16.68
C LEU A 77 -8.29 -5.62 16.46
N LYS A 78 -8.38 -6.51 17.46
CA LYS A 78 -7.95 -7.91 17.33
C LYS A 78 -8.77 -8.71 16.32
N ARG A 79 -10.06 -8.40 16.18
CA ARG A 79 -10.91 -9.03 15.17
C ARG A 79 -10.56 -8.49 13.77
N LEU A 80 -10.49 -7.17 13.62
CA LEU A 80 -10.16 -6.51 12.36
C LEU A 80 -8.77 -6.92 11.84
N SER A 81 -7.76 -7.05 12.70
CA SER A 81 -6.42 -7.50 12.28
C SER A 81 -6.43 -8.85 11.57
N ARG A 82 -7.29 -9.77 12.00
CA ARG A 82 -7.45 -11.10 11.42
C ARG A 82 -8.24 -11.04 10.12
N GLU A 83 -9.34 -10.31 10.12
CA GLU A 83 -10.19 -10.14 8.93
C GLU A 83 -9.40 -9.51 7.78
N MET A 84 -8.60 -8.47 8.07
CA MET A 84 -7.73 -7.84 7.08
C MET A 84 -6.79 -8.86 6.41
N LEU A 85 -6.07 -9.68 7.19
CA LEU A 85 -5.17 -10.69 6.63
C LEU A 85 -5.89 -11.80 5.87
N VAL A 86 -7.07 -12.23 6.34
CA VAL A 86 -7.91 -13.21 5.64
C VAL A 86 -8.36 -12.67 4.29
N ASN A 87 -8.75 -11.40 4.23
CA ASN A 87 -9.27 -10.77 3.02
C ASN A 87 -8.21 -10.63 1.93
N ILE A 88 -6.95 -10.35 2.30
CA ILE A 88 -5.86 -10.15 1.34
C ILE A 88 -5.08 -11.44 1.03
N LYS A 89 -5.41 -12.57 1.68
CA LYS A 89 -4.74 -13.86 1.48
C LYS A 89 -4.82 -14.35 0.04
N ALA A 90 -5.96 -14.12 -0.64
CA ALA A 90 -6.14 -14.53 -2.04
C ALA A 90 -5.28 -13.70 -3.03
N ASN A 91 -4.73 -12.58 -2.57
CA ASN A 91 -3.87 -11.68 -3.34
C ASN A 91 -2.41 -11.75 -2.85
N ASP A 92 -1.98 -12.90 -2.32
CA ASP A 92 -0.62 -13.12 -1.82
C ASP A 92 -0.16 -12.07 -0.79
N TYR A 93 -1.09 -11.58 0.04
CA TYR A 93 -0.84 -10.50 1.00
C TYR A 93 -0.27 -9.24 0.34
N PHE A 94 -0.60 -9.00 -0.93
CA PHE A 94 -0.08 -7.92 -1.77
C PHE A 94 1.45 -7.88 -1.85
N THR A 95 2.14 -8.96 -1.49
CA THR A 95 3.58 -8.96 -1.29
C THR A 95 4.21 -9.99 -2.22
N PHE A 96 5.09 -9.53 -3.09
CA PHE A 96 5.70 -10.33 -4.15
C PHE A 96 7.21 -10.33 -3.98
N LEU A 97 7.80 -11.53 -3.97
CA LEU A 97 9.22 -11.71 -3.78
C LEU A 97 9.81 -12.47 -4.95
N GLU A 98 10.74 -11.85 -5.66
CA GLU A 98 11.42 -12.45 -6.80
C GLU A 98 12.91 -12.64 -6.52
N TRP A 99 13.41 -13.83 -6.85
CA TRP A 99 14.82 -14.16 -6.76
C TRP A 99 15.24 -15.01 -7.94
N GLN A 100 16.27 -14.57 -8.68
CA GLN A 100 16.80 -15.27 -9.85
C GLN A 100 15.71 -15.66 -10.88
N GLY A 101 14.76 -14.75 -11.13
CA GLY A 101 13.65 -14.96 -12.06
C GLY A 101 12.59 -15.95 -11.58
N LYS A 102 12.58 -16.29 -10.28
CA LYS A 102 11.55 -17.13 -9.66
C LYS A 102 10.83 -16.35 -8.58
N THR A 103 9.50 -16.42 -8.61
CA THR A 103 8.67 -15.96 -7.50
C THR A 103 8.80 -16.93 -6.33
N LEU A 104 9.14 -16.40 -5.16
CA LEU A 104 9.17 -17.14 -3.90
C LEU A 104 7.84 -16.99 -3.17
N SER A 105 7.40 -18.05 -2.50
CA SER A 105 6.12 -18.08 -1.80
C SER A 105 6.29 -17.81 -0.30
N PHE A 106 5.29 -17.19 0.29
CA PHE A 106 5.16 -16.99 1.73
C PHE A 106 4.31 -18.07 2.37
N ALA A 107 4.52 -18.33 3.66
CA ALA A 107 3.58 -19.05 4.50
C ALA A 107 2.56 -18.08 5.12
N ASP A 108 1.57 -18.61 5.81
CA ASP A 108 0.54 -17.77 6.45
C ASP A 108 1.16 -16.80 7.47
N PRO A 109 0.76 -15.52 7.47
CA PRO A 109 1.28 -14.52 8.40
C PRO A 109 1.01 -14.91 9.84
N LEU A 110 1.91 -14.47 10.71
CA LEU A 110 1.87 -14.72 12.14
C LEU A 110 1.92 -13.39 12.90
N GLN A 111 1.52 -13.43 14.17
CA GLN A 111 1.71 -12.31 15.12
C GLN A 111 1.01 -11.02 14.65
N GLU A 112 -0.17 -11.15 14.05
CA GLU A 112 -0.93 -10.01 13.57
C GLU A 112 -1.41 -9.14 14.73
N LYS A 113 -1.27 -7.83 14.57
CA LYS A 113 -1.76 -6.84 15.53
C LYS A 113 -2.20 -5.59 14.77
N LEU A 114 -3.34 -5.05 15.15
CA LEU A 114 -3.81 -3.76 14.69
C LEU A 114 -3.80 -2.79 15.87
N ILE A 115 -3.20 -1.63 15.69
CA ILE A 115 -3.20 -0.54 16.66
C ILE A 115 -3.85 0.69 16.03
N LEU A 116 -4.48 1.53 16.86
CA LEU A 116 -5.01 2.83 16.48
C LEU A 116 -4.25 3.89 17.27
N GLU A 117 -3.38 4.63 16.58
CA GLU A 117 -2.55 5.69 17.16
C GLU A 117 -2.61 6.91 16.24
N ASP A 118 -2.71 8.12 16.81
CA ASP A 118 -2.84 9.37 16.05
C ASP A 118 -3.89 9.33 14.93
N TYR A 119 -5.03 8.69 15.23
CA TYR A 119 -6.17 8.49 14.31
C TYR A 119 -5.86 7.63 13.07
N LYS A 120 -4.75 6.92 13.05
CA LYS A 120 -4.36 6.00 11.99
C LYS A 120 -4.28 4.57 12.50
N LEU A 121 -4.77 3.64 11.68
CA LEU A 121 -4.55 2.23 11.91
C LEU A 121 -3.15 1.83 11.43
N THR A 122 -2.46 1.03 12.23
CA THR A 122 -1.24 0.33 11.80
C THR A 122 -1.43 -1.16 12.00
N LEU A 123 -1.43 -1.91 10.89
CA LEU A 123 -1.43 -3.37 10.89
C LEU A 123 0.02 -3.85 10.89
N SER A 124 0.42 -4.59 11.91
CA SER A 124 1.71 -5.27 11.98
C SER A 124 1.55 -6.77 11.89
N PHE A 125 2.42 -7.45 11.14
CA PHE A 125 2.44 -8.91 11.02
C PHE A 125 3.81 -9.41 10.59
N PHE A 126 4.13 -10.66 10.91
CA PHE A 126 5.29 -11.35 10.35
C PHE A 126 4.85 -12.21 9.16
N LEU A 127 5.50 -12.02 8.02
CA LEU A 127 5.29 -12.74 6.77
C LEU A 127 6.47 -13.71 6.53
N PRO A 128 6.38 -14.96 6.99
CA PRO A 128 7.44 -15.95 6.83
C PRO A 128 7.57 -16.41 5.37
N LEU A 129 8.82 -16.62 4.92
CA LEU A 129 9.05 -17.39 3.70
C LEU A 129 8.58 -18.83 3.90
N GLN A 130 7.96 -19.42 2.88
CA GLN A 130 7.61 -20.84 2.90
C GLN A 130 8.86 -21.72 3.02
N LYS A 131 9.99 -21.26 2.46
CA LYS A 131 11.31 -21.86 2.61
C LYS A 131 12.33 -20.76 2.90
N PRO A 132 13.05 -20.80 4.05
CA PRO A 132 14.11 -19.86 4.32
C PRO A 132 15.15 -19.85 3.20
N LEU A 133 15.64 -18.67 2.85
CA LEU A 133 16.57 -18.48 1.74
C LEU A 133 18.00 -18.43 2.26
N GLN A 134 18.84 -19.35 1.80
CA GLN A 134 20.22 -19.48 2.24
C GLN A 134 21.11 -18.36 1.67
N LEU A 135 22.00 -17.81 2.51
CA LEU A 135 23.03 -16.85 2.11
C LEU A 135 24.17 -17.52 1.31
N PRO A 136 24.83 -16.80 0.37
CA PRO A 136 24.58 -15.41 -0.03
C PRO A 136 23.36 -15.26 -0.95
N ILE A 137 22.73 -14.09 -0.88
CA ILE A 137 21.57 -13.69 -1.67
C ILE A 137 21.94 -12.43 -2.45
N THR A 138 21.81 -12.45 -3.76
CA THR A 138 21.95 -11.25 -4.61
C THR A 138 20.68 -11.01 -5.41
N ASP A 139 20.37 -9.74 -5.65
CA ASP A 139 19.22 -9.28 -6.44
C ASP A 139 17.88 -9.91 -6.01
N LEU A 140 17.64 -9.99 -4.69
CA LEU A 140 16.33 -10.34 -4.15
C LEU A 140 15.44 -9.10 -4.18
N GLN A 141 14.31 -9.18 -4.88
CA GLN A 141 13.40 -8.06 -5.08
C GLN A 141 12.09 -8.31 -4.35
N LEU A 142 11.75 -7.39 -3.44
CA LEU A 142 10.47 -7.34 -2.74
C LEU A 142 9.64 -6.19 -3.30
N GLU A 143 8.41 -6.47 -3.67
CA GLU A 143 7.42 -5.51 -4.16
C GLU A 143 6.14 -5.66 -3.33
N ILE A 144 5.47 -4.53 -3.06
CA ILE A 144 4.19 -4.54 -2.35
C ILE A 144 3.18 -3.73 -3.16
N TYR A 145 2.13 -4.35 -3.66
CA TYR A 145 1.13 -3.68 -4.47
C TYR A 145 -0.22 -4.43 -4.53
N GLU A 146 -1.27 -3.66 -4.79
CA GLU A 146 -2.57 -4.18 -5.17
C GLU A 146 -2.72 -4.13 -6.71
N ASP A 147 -3.28 -5.18 -7.32
CA ASP A 147 -3.28 -5.41 -8.76
C ASP A 147 -3.83 -4.23 -9.59
N THR A 148 -4.82 -3.50 -9.07
CA THR A 148 -5.50 -2.41 -9.78
C THR A 148 -4.93 -1.01 -9.55
N TYR A 149 -3.82 -0.87 -8.80
CA TYR A 149 -3.22 0.44 -8.44
C TYR A 149 -4.14 1.36 -7.61
N TYR A 150 -5.17 0.80 -6.96
CA TYR A 150 -6.08 1.61 -6.14
C TYR A 150 -5.45 2.02 -4.80
N VAL A 151 -4.64 1.12 -4.24
CA VAL A 151 -3.91 1.27 -2.99
C VAL A 151 -2.42 1.39 -3.30
N ASP A 152 -1.78 2.42 -2.76
CA ASP A 152 -0.36 2.67 -2.94
C ASP A 152 0.41 2.37 -1.65
N PHE A 153 1.40 1.49 -1.75
CA PHE A 153 2.24 1.03 -0.66
C PHE A 153 3.63 1.64 -0.82
N LEU A 154 4.03 2.49 0.13
CA LEU A 154 5.25 3.27 0.01
C LEU A 154 6.14 3.13 1.24
N TRP A 155 7.42 2.83 1.00
CA TRP A 155 8.49 3.21 1.90
C TRP A 155 8.78 4.69 1.67
N LEU A 156 8.48 5.53 2.64
CA LEU A 156 8.57 6.99 2.51
C LEU A 156 10.02 7.48 2.59
N GLN A 157 10.86 6.71 3.27
CA GLN A 157 12.27 7.00 3.48
C GLN A 157 13.07 5.70 3.63
N LYS A 158 14.38 5.80 3.45
CA LYS A 158 15.29 4.65 3.56
C LYS A 158 15.21 3.95 4.94
N ASP A 159 14.99 4.71 6.00
CA ASP A 159 14.94 4.21 7.37
C ASP A 159 13.65 3.46 7.70
N ASP A 160 12.67 3.45 6.77
CA ASP A 160 11.49 2.59 6.86
C ASP A 160 11.83 1.11 6.57
N ILE A 161 13.08 0.82 6.21
CA ILE A 161 13.57 -0.54 6.02
C ILE A 161 14.68 -0.81 7.02
N GLN A 162 14.51 -1.86 7.79
CA GLN A 162 15.49 -2.30 8.78
C GLN A 162 15.92 -3.74 8.55
N LEU A 163 17.14 -4.02 8.97
CA LEU A 163 17.67 -5.38 9.06
C LEU A 163 17.68 -5.78 10.53
N SER A 164 17.19 -7.00 10.79
CA SER A 164 17.44 -7.68 12.06
C SER A 164 18.94 -7.65 12.39
N GLU A 165 19.28 -7.63 13.67
CA GLU A 165 20.65 -7.35 14.13
C GLU A 165 21.69 -8.30 13.50
N GLN A 166 21.31 -9.56 13.33
CA GLN A 166 22.13 -10.63 12.74
C GLN A 166 22.40 -10.40 11.24
N PHE A 167 21.47 -9.73 10.54
CA PHE A 167 21.55 -9.45 9.10
C PHE A 167 22.29 -8.15 8.78
N ARG A 168 22.35 -7.21 9.73
CA ARG A 168 22.77 -5.82 9.47
C ARG A 168 24.20 -5.68 8.98
N ALA A 169 25.10 -6.60 9.36
CA ALA A 169 26.50 -6.55 8.96
C ALA A 169 26.75 -7.01 7.51
N ASN A 170 25.90 -7.90 6.99
CA ASN A 170 26.16 -8.63 5.75
C ASN A 170 25.21 -8.25 4.61
N CYS A 171 24.21 -7.41 4.89
CA CYS A 171 23.19 -7.05 3.91
C CYS A 171 23.17 -5.56 3.58
N ALA A 172 22.91 -5.27 2.31
CA ALA A 172 22.64 -3.95 1.77
C ALA A 172 21.26 -3.93 1.11
N MET A 173 20.59 -2.78 1.21
CA MET A 173 19.23 -2.59 0.73
C MET A 173 19.11 -1.26 0.00
N ASN A 174 18.30 -1.24 -1.05
CA ASN A 174 17.93 -0.02 -1.74
C ASN A 174 16.48 -0.05 -2.23
N ILE A 175 15.78 1.06 -2.00
CA ILE A 175 14.49 1.33 -2.63
C ILE A 175 14.77 1.81 -4.05
N ILE A 176 14.04 1.25 -5.00
CA ILE A 176 14.02 1.65 -6.40
C ILE A 176 12.61 2.18 -6.65
N GLU A 177 12.52 3.48 -6.94
CA GLU A 177 11.24 4.11 -7.29
C GLU A 177 10.64 3.50 -8.55
N ALA A 178 9.30 3.51 -8.62
CA ALA A 178 8.60 3.12 -9.83
C ALA A 178 9.00 4.02 -11.00
N ASN A 179 9.25 3.41 -12.17
CA ASN A 179 9.59 4.13 -13.39
C ASN A 179 8.43 4.05 -14.39
N THR A 180 7.33 4.73 -14.08
CA THR A 180 6.12 4.77 -14.91
C THR A 180 6.18 5.89 -15.95
N THR A 181 5.82 5.58 -17.19
CA THR A 181 5.73 6.60 -18.25
C THR A 181 4.44 7.42 -18.14
N SER A 182 4.44 8.61 -18.74
CA SER A 182 3.25 9.47 -18.84
C SER A 182 2.06 8.76 -19.48
N GLU A 183 2.32 7.86 -20.45
CA GLU A 183 1.29 7.05 -21.10
C GLU A 183 0.67 6.04 -20.14
N GLN A 184 1.47 5.38 -19.29
CA GLN A 184 0.97 4.44 -18.26
C GLN A 184 0.11 5.18 -17.23
N ILE A 185 0.56 6.35 -16.78
CA ILE A 185 -0.20 7.21 -15.87
C ILE A 185 -1.53 7.64 -16.52
N ALA A 186 -1.50 8.06 -17.79
CA ALA A 186 -2.69 8.47 -18.52
C ALA A 186 -3.68 7.31 -18.72
N TYR A 187 -3.17 6.10 -18.99
CA TYR A 187 -3.96 4.89 -19.12
C TYR A 187 -4.63 4.52 -17.79
N ALA A 188 -3.88 4.44 -16.69
CA ALA A 188 -4.43 4.16 -15.37
C ALA A 188 -5.54 5.17 -15.00
N ALA A 189 -5.31 6.45 -15.28
CA ALA A 189 -6.29 7.52 -15.02
C ALA A 189 -7.50 7.53 -15.98
N SER A 190 -7.53 6.67 -16.99
CA SER A 190 -8.66 6.50 -17.92
C SER A 190 -9.57 5.33 -17.55
N LEU A 191 -9.12 4.44 -16.65
CA LEU A 191 -9.85 3.25 -16.28
C LEU A 191 -11.12 3.61 -15.47
N PRO A 192 -12.27 2.98 -15.77
CA PRO A 192 -13.44 3.02 -14.90
C PRO A 192 -13.13 2.56 -13.47
N LYS A 193 -13.86 3.08 -12.48
CA LYS A 193 -13.70 2.72 -11.06
C LYS A 193 -13.92 1.22 -10.77
N ASP A 194 -14.72 0.58 -11.61
CA ASP A 194 -15.12 -0.82 -11.57
C ASP A 194 -14.45 -1.64 -12.68
N ALA A 195 -13.48 -1.07 -13.39
CA ALA A 195 -12.67 -1.83 -14.31
C ALA A 195 -11.97 -2.93 -13.52
N GLN A 196 -12.28 -4.19 -13.84
CA GLN A 196 -11.39 -5.29 -13.53
C GLN A 196 -10.11 -5.01 -14.30
N GLY A 197 -9.18 -4.33 -13.62
CA GLY A 197 -7.96 -3.81 -14.22
C GLY A 197 -7.16 -4.93 -14.85
N ASP A 198 -6.39 -4.57 -15.88
CA ASP A 198 -5.28 -5.41 -16.32
C ASP A 198 -4.50 -5.83 -15.07
N SER A 199 -4.43 -7.14 -14.80
CA SER A 199 -4.17 -7.73 -13.48
C SER A 199 -2.73 -7.55 -12.97
N LYS A 200 -2.00 -6.59 -13.53
CA LYS A 200 -0.62 -6.22 -13.18
C LYS A 200 -0.38 -4.72 -13.25
N LEU A 201 -1.43 -3.89 -13.27
CA LEU A 201 -1.25 -2.45 -13.31
C LEU A 201 -0.48 -1.97 -12.08
N GLY A 202 -0.84 -2.45 -10.88
CA GLY A 202 -0.14 -2.13 -9.62
C GLY A 202 1.37 -2.35 -9.68
N ALA A 203 1.82 -3.44 -10.29
CA ALA A 203 3.24 -3.77 -10.46
C ALA A 203 4.02 -2.71 -11.25
N GLN A 204 3.35 -1.91 -12.07
CA GLN A 204 4.01 -0.83 -12.84
C GLN A 204 4.30 0.38 -11.97
N PHE A 205 3.52 0.62 -10.92
CA PHE A 205 3.55 1.82 -10.09
C PHE A 205 4.15 1.61 -8.70
N THR A 206 4.52 0.38 -8.35
CA THR A 206 5.10 0.05 -7.05
C THR A 206 6.60 0.34 -6.97
N GLN A 207 7.06 0.68 -5.77
CA GLN A 207 8.48 0.68 -5.44
C GLN A 207 9.01 -0.75 -5.35
N LYS A 208 10.30 -0.93 -5.66
CA LYS A 208 11.00 -2.22 -5.43
C LYS A 208 12.03 -2.05 -4.32
N LEU A 209 12.00 -2.95 -3.36
CA LEU A 209 13.08 -3.11 -2.39
C LEU A 209 14.04 -4.19 -2.90
N ASN A 210 15.24 -3.78 -3.29
CA ASN A 210 16.30 -4.70 -3.69
C ASN A 210 17.24 -5.00 -2.52
N ILE A 211 17.51 -6.28 -2.28
CA ILE A 211 18.19 -6.81 -1.11
C ILE A 211 19.36 -7.66 -1.57
N ASN A 212 20.55 -7.37 -1.03
CA ASN A 212 21.78 -8.12 -1.28
C ASN A 212 22.41 -8.47 0.06
N CYS A 213 22.66 -9.76 0.30
CA CYS A 213 23.26 -10.28 1.51
C CYS A 213 24.44 -11.21 1.16
N LEU A 214 25.63 -10.92 1.69
CA LEU A 214 26.87 -11.64 1.39
C LEU A 214 27.21 -12.69 2.45
#